data_AF-A0A920BZN5-F1
#
_entry.id   AF-A0A920BZN5-F1
#
_cell.length_a   1.000
_cell.length_b   1.000
_cell.length_c   1.000
_cell.angle_alpha   90.00
_cell.angle_beta   90.00
_cell.angle_gamma   90.00
#
_symmetry.space_group_name_H-M   'P 1'
#
loop_
_entity.id
_entity.type
_entity.pdbx_description
1 polymer ?
#
loop_
_entity_poly.entity_id
_entity_poly.type
_entity_poly.pdbx_seq_one_letter_code
_entity_poly.pdbx_strand_id
1 'polypeptide(L)'
;MEAKRTCLLIGAFLLFLSLLVACNSDVTDTQSQSEQNNNGQSENNVDTEDKEVKKQFSTEDTTIKVATPWGEEAFNGRIGDFASENLPHITIEHVD
;
A
#
# COMPACT_ATOMS: atom_id res chain seq x y z
N MET A 1 0.79 -44.04 -26.66
CA MET A 1 1.77 -43.15 -26.00
C MET A 1 1.14 -41.85 -25.48
N GLU A 2 -0.18 -41.67 -25.69
CA GLU A 2 -0.95 -40.46 -25.36
C GLU A 2 -1.23 -40.31 -23.86
N ALA A 3 -1.61 -41.40 -23.18
CA ALA A 3 -1.99 -41.37 -21.76
C ALA A 3 -0.87 -40.88 -20.82
N LYS A 4 0.40 -41.10 -21.20
CA LYS A 4 1.58 -40.66 -20.44
C LYS A 4 1.73 -39.14 -20.44
N ARG A 5 1.41 -38.51 -21.59
CA ARG A 5 1.42 -37.06 -21.77
C ARG A 5 0.25 -36.42 -21.07
N THR A 6 -0.93 -37.04 -21.14
CA THR A 6 -2.13 -36.56 -20.43
C THR A 6 -1.95 -36.64 -18.90
N CYS A 7 -1.36 -37.71 -18.36
CA CYS A 7 -1.06 -37.80 -16.93
C CYS A 7 -0.03 -36.75 -16.48
N LEU A 8 0.99 -36.45 -17.29
CA LEU A 8 1.97 -35.40 -16.98
C LEU A 8 1.33 -34.01 -16.98
N LEU A 9 0.45 -33.71 -17.94
CA LEU A 9 -0.26 -32.43 -18.02
C LEU A 9 -1.25 -32.25 -16.86
N ILE A 10 -1.98 -33.31 -16.48
CA ILE A 10 -2.88 -33.28 -15.32
C ILE A 10 -2.07 -33.09 -14.02
N GLY A 11 -0.94 -33.79 -13.86
CA GLY A 11 -0.06 -33.63 -12.71
C GLY A 11 0.51 -32.20 -12.60
N ALA A 12 0.95 -31.62 -13.71
CA ALA A 12 1.42 -30.24 -13.75
C ALA A 12 0.33 -29.23 -13.39
N PHE A 13 -0.90 -29.43 -13.90
CA PHE A 13 -2.03 -28.57 -13.61
C PHE A 13 -2.43 -28.60 -12.13
N LEU A 14 -2.40 -29.78 -11.50
CA LEU A 14 -2.66 -29.95 -10.06
C LEU A 14 -1.59 -29.28 -9.18
N LEU A 15 -0.34 -29.27 -9.63
CA LEU A 15 0.75 -28.57 -8.94
C LEU A 15 0.56 -27.06 -8.97
N PHE A 16 0.15 -26.49 -10.12
CA PHE A 16 -0.17 -25.06 -10.23
C PHE A 16 -1.34 -24.65 -9.33
N LEU A 17 -2.40 -25.45 -9.24
CA LEU A 17 -3.54 -25.20 -8.35
C LEU A 17 -3.14 -25.18 -6.86
N SER A 18 -2.13 -25.98 -6.48
CA SER A 18 -1.61 -26.02 -5.11
C SER A 18 -0.81 -24.76 -4.76
N LEU A 19 -0.11 -24.16 -5.73
CA LEU A 19 0.62 -22.90 -5.55
C LEU A 19 -0.33 -21.70 -5.38
N LEU A 20 -1.49 -21.71 -6.05
CA LEU A 20 -2.52 -20.67 -5.92
C LEU A 20 -3.11 -20.58 -4.50
N VAL A 21 -3.21 -21.70 -3.78
CA VAL A 21 -3.71 -21.72 -2.39
C VAL A 21 -2.65 -21.18 -1.40
N ALA A 22 -1.37 -21.31 -1.71
CA ALA A 22 -0.28 -20.82 -0.86
C ALA A 22 -0.02 -19.30 -0.99
N CYS A 23 -0.54 -18.64 -2.03
CA CYS A 23 -0.37 -17.20 -2.23
C CYS A 23 -1.40 -16.32 -1.48
N ASN A 24 -2.42 -16.89 -0.83
CA ASN A 24 -3.26 -16.18 0.13
C ASN A 24 -2.70 -16.29 1.55
N SER A 25 -1.45 -15.86 1.72
CA SER A 25 -0.95 -15.52 3.05
C SER A 25 -1.40 -14.09 3.35
N ASP A 26 -2.58 -13.98 3.98
CA ASP A 26 -2.92 -12.81 4.76
C ASP A 26 -1.76 -12.47 5.69
N VAL A 27 -1.30 -11.22 5.63
CA VAL A 27 -0.35 -10.66 6.59
C VAL A 27 -1.05 -10.65 7.94
N THR A 28 -0.76 -11.66 8.75
CA THR A 28 -1.09 -11.65 10.18
C THR A 28 -0.22 -10.59 10.86
N ASP A 29 -0.88 -9.59 11.44
CA ASP A 29 -0.30 -8.56 12.30
C ASP A 29 0.85 -9.09 13.17
N THR A 30 2.08 -8.70 12.85
CA THR A 30 3.22 -8.80 13.77
C THR A 30 3.64 -7.40 14.17
N GLN A 31 2.93 -6.92 15.19
CA GLN A 31 3.35 -6.01 16.25
C GLN A 31 4.80 -5.49 16.12
N SER A 32 4.95 -4.29 15.55
CA SER A 32 6.15 -3.48 15.75
C SER A 32 6.13 -2.91 17.16
N GLN A 33 6.86 -3.55 18.08
CA GLN A 33 7.25 -2.93 19.34
C GLN A 33 8.23 -1.79 19.03
N SER A 34 7.71 -0.56 18.96
CA SER A 34 8.52 0.64 19.06
C SER A 34 8.90 0.83 20.54
N GLU A 35 10.19 0.89 20.81
CA GLU A 35 10.75 1.20 22.12
C GLU A 35 10.25 2.57 22.60
N GLN A 36 9.45 2.57 23.67
CA GLN A 36 9.05 3.77 24.39
C GLN A 36 10.17 4.15 25.36
N ASN A 37 11.05 5.06 24.95
CA ASN A 37 11.98 5.72 25.84
C ASN A 37 11.23 6.83 26.61
N ASN A 38 10.67 6.48 27.76
CA ASN A 38 10.12 7.45 28.72
C ASN A 38 11.26 8.18 29.41
N ASN A 39 11.49 9.44 29.06
CA ASN A 39 12.18 10.37 29.93
C ASN A 39 11.58 11.78 29.80
N GLY A 40 11.22 12.38 30.93
CA GLY A 40 11.04 13.83 31.04
C GLY A 40 9.62 14.31 31.32
N GLN A 41 9.23 14.24 32.59
CA GLN A 41 8.19 15.06 33.22
C GLN A 41 8.47 16.56 33.04
N SER A 42 7.47 17.33 32.64
CA SER A 42 7.26 18.69 33.15
C SER A 42 5.81 19.12 32.91
N GLU A 43 5.07 19.25 33.99
CA GLU A 43 3.82 20.00 34.05
C GLU A 43 4.07 21.41 33.52
N ASN A 44 3.21 21.88 32.61
CA ASN A 44 2.85 23.28 32.54
C ASN A 44 1.44 23.41 31.95
N ASN A 45 0.56 23.87 32.82
CA ASN A 45 -0.81 24.25 32.54
C ASN A 45 -0.78 25.47 31.61
N VAL A 46 -1.18 25.29 30.35
CA VAL A 46 -1.42 26.40 29.43
C VAL A 46 -2.79 26.17 28.82
N ASP A 47 -3.76 26.96 29.30
CA ASP A 47 -5.00 27.27 28.61
C ASP A 47 -4.68 27.52 27.13
N THR A 48 -4.99 26.56 26.28
CA THR A 48 -4.78 26.66 24.85
C THR A 48 -6.16 26.53 24.23
N GLU A 49 -6.78 27.69 23.98
CA GLU A 49 -7.80 27.83 22.94
C GLU A 49 -7.35 27.00 21.74
N ASP A 50 -8.23 26.12 21.25
CA ASP A 50 -8.08 25.36 20.02
C ASP A 50 -7.84 26.33 18.84
N LYS A 51 -6.60 26.80 18.71
CA LYS A 51 -6.11 27.37 17.47
C LYS A 51 -5.89 26.17 16.57
N GLU A 52 -6.92 25.82 15.80
CA GLU A 52 -6.77 24.99 14.62
C GLU A 52 -5.56 25.53 13.85
N VAL A 53 -4.45 24.83 13.95
CA VAL A 53 -3.27 25.08 13.13
C VAL A 53 -3.70 24.68 11.72
N LYS A 54 -4.26 25.63 10.98
CA LYS A 54 -4.55 25.46 9.56
C LYS A 54 -3.22 25.15 8.89
N LYS A 55 -2.98 23.87 8.61
CA LYS A 55 -1.85 23.45 7.79
C LYS A 55 -2.02 24.15 6.45
N GLN A 56 -1.13 25.09 6.17
CA GLN A 56 -1.09 25.74 4.88
C GLN A 56 -0.54 24.71 3.89
N PHE A 57 -1.42 24.19 3.04
CA PHE A 57 -1.01 23.28 1.97
C PHE A 57 -0.38 24.08 0.84
N SER A 58 0.68 23.52 0.24
CA SER A 58 1.30 24.10 -0.95
C SER A 58 0.32 24.01 -2.13
N THR A 59 0.30 25.05 -2.96
CA THR A 59 -0.46 25.08 -4.23
C THR A 59 0.45 24.87 -5.44
N GLU A 60 1.71 24.50 -5.21
CA GLU A 60 2.66 24.23 -6.29
C GLU A 60 2.41 22.87 -6.90
N ASP A 61 2.46 22.82 -8.24
CA ASP A 61 2.29 21.57 -8.96
C ASP A 61 3.46 20.63 -8.66
N THR A 62 3.15 19.43 -8.19
CA THR A 62 4.13 18.43 -7.78
C THR A 62 3.84 17.08 -8.43
N THR A 63 4.89 16.39 -8.90
CA THR A 63 4.79 15.02 -9.41
C THR A 63 5.35 14.01 -8.42
N ILE A 64 4.58 12.99 -8.08
CA ILE A 64 4.98 11.89 -7.20
C ILE A 64 5.05 10.62 -8.03
N LYS A 65 6.21 9.98 -8.05
CA LYS A 65 6.41 8.68 -8.71
C LYS A 65 6.25 7.56 -7.71
N VAL A 66 5.41 6.59 -8.04
CA VAL A 66 5.08 5.48 -7.12
C VAL A 66 5.31 4.16 -7.83
N ALA A 67 6.21 3.36 -7.27
CA ALA A 67 6.39 1.97 -7.66
C ALA A 67 5.51 1.10 -6.76
N THR A 68 4.65 0.27 -7.36
CA THR A 68 3.83 -0.67 -6.60
C THR A 68 4.03 -2.09 -7.11
N PRO A 69 3.88 -3.12 -6.26
CA PRO A 69 3.96 -4.52 -6.69
C PRO A 69 2.75 -4.94 -7.53
N TRP A 70 1.77 -4.05 -7.71
CA TRP A 70 0.58 -4.25 -8.54
C TRP A 70 0.75 -3.43 -9.81
N GLY A 71 0.21 -3.91 -10.94
CA GLY A 71 0.34 -3.20 -12.21
C GLY A 71 -0.39 -1.85 -12.25
N GLU A 72 -0.07 -1.04 -13.25
CA GLU A 72 -0.62 0.30 -13.48
C GLU A 72 -2.15 0.36 -13.41
N GLU A 73 -2.86 -0.63 -13.95
CA GLU A 73 -4.33 -0.70 -13.92
C GLU A 73 -4.89 -0.73 -12.48
N ALA A 74 -4.27 -1.56 -11.62
CA ALA A 74 -4.68 -1.66 -10.23
C ALA A 74 -4.27 -0.42 -9.41
N PHE A 75 -3.19 0.24 -9.81
CA PHE A 75 -2.76 1.52 -9.24
C PHE A 75 -3.76 2.64 -9.59
N ASN A 76 -4.14 2.77 -10.86
CA ASN A 76 -5.04 3.83 -11.31
C ASN A 76 -6.43 3.68 -10.68
N GLY A 77 -7.00 2.48 -10.67
CA GLY A 77 -8.32 2.24 -10.07
C GLY A 77 -8.39 2.42 -8.55
N ARG A 78 -7.24 2.50 -7.85
CA ARG A 78 -7.19 2.71 -6.38
C ARG A 78 -6.76 4.10 -5.97
N ILE A 79 -5.81 4.68 -6.70
CA ILE A 79 -5.10 5.89 -6.29
C ILE A 79 -5.13 6.92 -7.41
N GLY A 80 -4.78 6.53 -8.64
CA GLY A 80 -4.64 7.47 -9.76
C GLY A 80 -5.91 8.28 -10.01
N ASP A 81 -7.05 7.61 -10.13
CA ASP A 81 -8.33 8.26 -10.43
C ASP A 81 -8.72 9.22 -9.29
N PHE A 82 -8.69 8.75 -8.04
CA PHE A 82 -8.99 9.58 -6.87
C PHE A 82 -8.08 10.80 -6.78
N ALA A 83 -6.76 10.62 -6.99
CA ALA A 83 -5.80 11.70 -6.92
C ALA A 83 -6.04 12.74 -8.04
N SER A 84 -6.33 12.29 -9.26
CA SER A 84 -6.60 13.21 -10.38
C SER A 84 -7.84 14.09 -10.14
N GLU A 85 -8.85 13.57 -9.45
CA GLU A 85 -10.09 14.30 -9.14
C GLU A 85 -9.96 15.22 -7.92
N ASN A 86 -9.23 14.78 -6.89
CA ASN A 86 -9.24 15.44 -5.57
C ASN A 86 -7.96 16.26 -5.28
N LEU A 87 -6.87 15.98 -6.00
CA LEU A 87 -5.56 16.59 -5.79
C LEU A 87 -5.06 17.22 -7.10
N PRO A 88 -5.71 18.28 -7.61
CA PRO A 88 -5.41 18.83 -8.94
C PRO A 88 -3.99 19.39 -9.10
N HIS A 89 -3.31 19.70 -8.00
CA HIS A 89 -1.92 20.16 -7.98
C HIS A 89 -0.90 19.03 -7.78
N ILE A 90 -1.36 17.77 -7.67
CA ILE A 90 -0.50 16.62 -7.47
C ILE A 90 -0.73 15.63 -8.61
N THR A 91 0.28 15.45 -9.45
CA THR A 91 0.30 14.38 -10.45
C THR A 91 0.92 13.15 -9.80
N ILE A 92 0.22 12.02 -9.79
CA ILE A 92 0.79 10.75 -9.34
C ILE A 92 1.04 9.87 -10.56
N GLU A 93 2.29 9.48 -10.76
CA GLU A 93 2.74 8.63 -11.88
C GLU A 93 3.15 7.25 -11.36
N HIS A 94 2.59 6.20 -11.95
CA HIS A 94 3.09 4.84 -11.72
C HIS A 94 4.44 4.65 -12.41
N VAL A 95 5.37 3.97 -11.75
CA VAL A 95 6.65 3.55 -12.34
C VAL A 95 6.88 2.07 -12.08
N ASP A 96 7.35 1.34 -13.09
CA ASP A 96 7.66 -0.10 -13.03
C ASP A 96 9.06 -0.38 -12.46
#